data_AF-W1YGS6-F1
#
_entry.id   AF-W1YGS6-F1
#
_cell.length_a   1.000
_cell.length_b   1.000
_cell.length_c   1.000
_cell.angle_alpha   90.00
_cell.angle_beta   90.00
_cell.angle_gamma   90.00
#
_symmetry.space_group_name_H-M   'P 1'
#
loop_
_entity.id
_entity.type
_entity.pdbx_description
1 polymer ?
#
loop_
_entity_poly.entity_id
_entity_poly.type
_entity_poly.pdbx_seq_one_letter_code
_entity_poly.pdbx_strand_id
1 'polypeptide(L)' 'RYRIRNHGDTITLQANSAERVLAVLDVLQSKLFRRGVSLKALDLGDKEPKPSGKIYKLVCPLKEGLTREVAKKVPRPS' A
#
# COMPACT_ATOMS: atom_id res chain seq x y z
N ARG A 1 5.45 -12.98 7.68
CA ARG A 1 6.33 -11.94 7.10
C ARG A 1 5.50 -11.17 6.09
N TYR A 2 5.45 -9.84 6.17
CA TYR A 2 4.83 -8.99 5.15
C TYR A 2 5.92 -8.12 4.51
N ARG A 3 5.74 -7.71 3.26
CA ARG A 3 6.69 -6.88 2.54
C ARG A 3 5.94 -5.76 1.81
N ILE A 4 6.45 -4.55 1.98
CA ILE A 4 5.94 -3.35 1.28
C ILE A 4 7.03 -2.90 0.32
N ARG A 5 6.67 -2.71 -0.95
CA ARG A 5 7.54 -2.06 -1.95
C ARG A 5 6.86 -0.79 -2.43
N ASN A 6 7.63 0.28 -2.59
CA ASN A 6 7.22 1.45 -3.35
C ASN A 6 8.04 1.47 -4.64
N HIS A 7 7.42 1.83 -5.76
CA HIS A 7 8.12 2.02 -7.01
C HIS A 7 7.44 3.14 -7.78
N GLY A 8 8.14 4.27 -7.95
CA GLY A 8 7.80 5.35 -8.87
C GLY A 8 6.50 6.10 -8.59
N ASP A 9 5.38 5.36 -8.61
CA ASP A 9 3.96 5.76 -8.59
C ASP A 9 3.06 4.64 -8.03
N THR A 10 3.62 3.60 -7.41
CA THR A 10 2.85 2.42 -7.00
C THR A 10 3.35 1.82 -5.69
N ILE A 11 2.42 1.52 -4.79
CA ILE A 11 2.68 0.75 -3.57
C ILE A 11 2.26 -0.69 -3.81
N THR A 12 3.15 -1.63 -3.52
CA THR A 12 2.86 -3.05 -3.55
C THR A 12 2.93 -3.61 -2.14
N LEU A 13 1.83 -4.17 -1.66
CA LEU A 13 1.71 -4.87 -0.39
C LEU A 13 1.70 -6.37 -0.65
N GLN A 14 2.52 -7.11 0.09
CA GLN A 14 2.59 -8.57 -0.02
C GLN A 14 2.54 -9.21 1.37
N ALA A 15 1.66 -10.19 1.55
CA ALA A 15 1.58 -10.97 2.78
C ALA A 15 1.17 -12.41 2.51
N ASN A 16 1.30 -13.26 3.51
CA ASN A 16 0.93 -14.67 3.45
C ASN A 16 -0.59 -14.94 3.43
N SER A 17 -1.42 -13.95 3.73
CA SER A 17 -2.89 -14.05 3.72
C SER A 17 -3.50 -12.74 3.25
N ALA A 18 -4.65 -12.81 2.58
CA ALA A 18 -5.43 -11.64 2.12
C ALA A 18 -5.74 -10.68 3.28
N GLU A 19 -6.14 -11.24 4.42
CA GLU A 19 -6.49 -10.52 5.66
C GLU A 19 -5.33 -9.63 6.15
N ARG A 20 -4.10 -10.15 6.11
CA ARG A 20 -2.91 -9.38 6.48
C ARG A 20 -2.64 -8.25 5.49
N VAL A 21 -2.89 -8.46 4.20
CA VAL A 21 -2.73 -7.40 3.21
C VAL A 21 -3.73 -6.27 3.48
N LEU A 22 -4.98 -6.60 3.76
CA LEU A 22 -6.03 -5.65 4.10
C LEU A 22 -5.73 -4.90 5.41
N ALA A 23 -5.27 -5.61 6.45
CA ALA A 23 -4.89 -4.97 7.71
C ALA A 23 -3.72 -3.99 7.54
N VAL A 24 -2.69 -4.37 6.77
CA VAL A 24 -1.56 -3.47 6.47
C VAL A 24 -2.01 -2.28 5.63
N LEU A 25 -2.93 -2.49 4.70
CA LEU A 25 -3.53 -1.42 3.89
C LEU A 25 -4.27 -0.40 4.76
N ASP A 26 -5.06 -0.86 5.72
CA ASP A 26 -5.80 0.00 6.65
C ASP A 26 -4.83 0.85 7.52
N VAL A 27 -3.80 0.20 8.09
CA VAL A 27 -2.75 0.91 8.85
C VAL A 27 -2.01 1.92 7.98
N LEU A 28 -1.73 1.57 6.72
CA LEU A 28 -1.09 2.47 5.76
C LEU A 28 -1.99 3.68 5.46
N GLN A 29 -3.28 3.47 5.20
CA GLN A 29 -4.26 4.54 4.98
C GLN A 29 -4.38 5.45 6.20
N SER A 30 -4.52 4.88 7.40
CA SER A 30 -4.61 5.63 8.65
C SER A 30 -3.34 6.47 8.91
N LYS A 31 -2.16 5.92 8.63
CA LYS A 31 -0.89 6.67 8.72
C LYS A 31 -0.77 7.78 7.69
N LEU A 32 -1.21 7.55 6.46
CA LEU A 32 -1.20 8.56 5.40
C LEU A 32 -2.18 9.69 5.71
N PHE A 33 -3.39 9.35 6.15
CA PHE A 33 -4.41 10.29 6.59
C PHE A 33 -3.91 11.17 7.75
N ARG A 34 -3.34 10.56 8.80
CA ARG A 34 -2.72 11.29 9.93
C ARG A 34 -1.55 12.20 9.51
N ARG A 35 -0.97 11.99 8.34
CA ARG A 35 0.16 12.77 7.79
C ARG A 35 -0.28 13.79 6.74
N GLY A 36 -1.57 14.07 6.64
CA GLY A 36 -2.15 15.05 5.71
C GLY A 36 -2.23 14.55 4.26
N VAL A 37 -2.03 13.25 4.02
CA VAL A 37 -2.16 12.68 2.68
C VAL A 37 -3.63 12.33 2.44
N SER A 38 -4.25 12.98 1.46
CA SER A 38 -5.64 12.73 1.09
C SER A 38 -5.81 11.30 0.59
N LEU A 39 -6.81 10.56 1.12
CA LEU A 39 -7.07 9.18 0.72
C LEU A 39 -7.46 9.04 -0.77
N LYS A 40 -7.91 10.14 -1.39
CA LYS A 40 -8.13 10.23 -2.86
C LYS A 40 -6.86 10.06 -3.68
N ALA A 41 -5.69 10.18 -3.05
CA ALA A 41 -4.39 10.01 -3.67
C ALA A 41 -4.01 8.55 -3.93
N LEU A 42 -4.57 7.62 -3.15
CA LEU A 42 -4.36 6.21 -3.36
C LEU A 42 -5.46 5.74 -4.29
N ASP A 43 -5.08 5.32 -5.49
CA ASP A 43 -5.99 4.64 -6.38
C ASP A 43 -6.09 3.19 -5.88
N LEU A 44 -7.03 3.00 -4.96
CA LEU A 44 -7.21 1.75 -4.24
C LEU A 44 -7.92 0.69 -5.08
N GLY A 45 -8.41 1.05 -6.28
CA GLY A 45 -9.20 0.18 -7.15
C GLY A 45 -10.21 -0.65 -6.35
N ASP A 46 -10.22 -1.96 -6.59
CA ASP A 46 -11.04 -2.94 -5.89
C ASP A 46 -10.56 -3.32 -4.48
N LYS A 47 -9.45 -2.75 -3.97
CA LYS A 47 -8.82 -3.10 -2.67
C LYS A 47 -8.52 -4.60 -2.50
N GLU A 48 -8.51 -5.36 -3.58
CA GLU A 48 -8.54 -6.82 -3.48
C GLU A 48 -7.14 -7.42 -3.68
N PRO A 49 -6.57 -8.06 -2.66
CA PRO A 49 -5.25 -8.66 -2.77
C PRO A 49 -5.31 -9.87 -3.69
N LYS A 50 -4.58 -9.81 -4.80
CA LYS A 50 -4.52 -10.91 -5.78
C LYS A 50 -3.60 -12.03 -5.29
N PRO A 51 -4.01 -13.30 -5.38
CA PRO A 51 -3.13 -14.41 -5.07
C PRO A 51 -1.96 -14.45 -6.05
N SER A 52 -0.75 -14.68 -5.55
CA SER A 52 0.49 -14.74 -6.30
C SER A 52 1.38 -15.83 -5.71
N GLY A 53 1.20 -17.05 -6.22
CA GLY A 53 1.86 -18.25 -5.68
C GLY A 53 1.41 -18.55 -4.25
N LYS A 54 2.33 -18.48 -3.29
CA LYS A 54 2.08 -18.77 -1.86
C LYS A 54 1.74 -17.53 -1.01
N ILE A 55 1.58 -16.37 -1.65
CA ILE A 55 1.33 -15.09 -0.99
C ILE A 55 0.24 -14.32 -1.72
N TYR A 56 -0.33 -13.35 -1.03
CA TYR A 56 -1.27 -12.39 -1.55
C TYR A 56 -0.55 -11.07 -1.83
N LYS A 57 -0.86 -10.45 -2.97
CA LYS A 57 -0.26 -9.20 -3.45
C LYS A 57 -1.35 -8.19 -3.78
N LEU A 58 -1.30 -7.02 -3.15
CA LEU A 58 -2.12 -5.88 -3.50
C LEU A 58 -1.25 -4.79 -4.11
N VAL A 59 -1.68 -4.26 -5.26
CA VAL A 59 -1.01 -3.17 -5.97
C VAL A 59 -1.92 -1.96 -5.88
N CYS A 60 -1.43 -0.90 -5.24
CA CYS A 60 -2.13 0.36 -5.06
C CYS A 60 -1.37 1.44 -5.86
N PRO A 61 -1.80 1.74 -7.09
CA PRO A 61 -1.29 2.91 -7.81
C PRO A 61 -1.57 4.21 -7.03
N LEU A 62 -0.65 5.15 -7.14
CA LEU A 62 -0.77 6.50 -6.59
C LEU A 62 -1.21 7.42 -7.73
N LYS A 63 -2.13 8.34 -7.44
CA LYS A 63 -2.43 9.42 -8.37
C LYS A 63 -1.22 10.34 -8.51
N GLU A 64 -0.98 10.77 -9.74
CA GLU A 64 0.09 11.70 -10.12
C GLU A 64 0.13 12.90 -9.15
N GLY A 65 1.30 13.16 -8.57
CA GLY A 65 1.55 14.26 -7.63
C GLY A 65 1.83 13.85 -6.19
N LEU A 66 1.45 12.64 -5.75
CA LEU A 66 1.68 12.19 -4.37
C LEU A 66 2.86 11.26 -4.17
N THR A 67 3.55 10.86 -5.23
CA THR A 67 4.51 9.78 -5.07
C THR A 67 5.71 10.15 -4.22
N ARG A 68 6.18 11.39 -4.32
CA ARG A 68 7.32 11.86 -3.54
C ARG A 68 7.01 11.99 -2.05
N GLU A 69 5.78 12.36 -1.72
CA GLU A 69 5.27 12.47 -0.35
C GLU A 69 5.04 11.09 0.28
N VAL A 70 4.45 10.18 -0.49
CA VAL A 70 4.14 8.80 -0.07
C VAL A 70 5.40 7.96 0.04
N ALA A 71 6.34 8.06 -0.90
CA ALA A 71 7.59 7.30 -0.89
C ALA A 71 8.43 7.58 0.37
N LYS A 72 8.41 8.82 0.89
CA LYS A 72 9.04 9.17 2.17
C LYS A 72 8.27 8.62 3.38
N LYS A 73 6.96 8.43 3.25
CA LYS A 73 6.06 8.12 4.37
C LYS A 73 5.73 6.63 4.51
N VAL A 74 5.98 5.79 3.49
CA VAL A 74 5.79 4.34 3.56
C VAL A 74 6.81 3.73 4.53
N PRO A 75 6.36 2.98 5.56
CA PRO A 75 7.27 2.27 6.44
C PRO A 75 7.99 1.17 5.66
N ARG A 76 9.33 1.23 5.58
CA ARG A 76 10.12 0.07 5.16
C ARG A 76 10.09 -0.93 6.32
N PRO A 77 9.67 -2.19 6.09
CA PRO A 77 9.84 -3.21 7.11
C PRO A 77 11.34 -3.48 7.23
N SER A 78 11.91 -3.19 8.42
CA SER A 78 13.25 -3.63 8.83
C SER A 78 13.29 -5.14 9.02
#